data_AF-A0A933X018-F1
#
_entry.id   AF-A0A933X018-F1
#
_cell.length_a   1.000
_cell.length_b   1.000
_cell.length_c   1.000
_cell.angle_alpha   90.00
_cell.angle_beta   90.00
_cell.angle_gamma   90.00
#
_symmetry.space_group_name_H-M   'P 1'
#
loop_
_entity.id
_entity.type
_entity.pdbx_description
1 polymer ?
#
loop_
_entity_poly.entity_id
_entity_poly.type
_entity_poly.pdbx_seq_one_letter_code
_entity_poly.pdbx_strand_id
1 'polypeptide(L)' 'MKTLTREPQQYVVDAHGKRVAVMLDIASCEQLLEAADEAGCVRAYDAAKPVVEAELKTGEFTTLQEYKTARARARR' A
#
# COMPACT_ATOMS: atom_id res chain seq x y z
N MET A 1 -28.23 12.12 -6.16
CA MET A 1 -26.88 12.25 -6.73
C MET A 1 -26.24 13.49 -6.12
N LYS A 2 -25.21 13.35 -5.26
CA LYS A 2 -24.46 14.51 -4.78
C LYS A 2 -23.51 14.94 -5.90
N THR A 3 -23.82 16.04 -6.55
CA THR A 3 -22.91 16.73 -7.46
C THR A 3 -21.75 17.25 -6.64
N LEU A 4 -20.59 16.60 -6.75
CA LEU A 4 -19.32 17.13 -6.28
C LEU A 4 -18.97 18.32 -7.19
N THR A 5 -19.45 19.51 -6.84
CA THR A 5 -18.91 20.76 -7.38
C THR A 5 -17.44 20.81 -6.97
N ARG A 6 -16.55 20.55 -7.91
CA ARG A 6 -15.10 20.58 -7.70
C ARG A 6 -14.72 22.02 -7.37
N GLU A 7 -14.47 22.29 -6.09
CA GLU A 7 -13.89 23.56 -5.69
C GLU A 7 -12.58 23.79 -6.46
N PRO A 8 -12.28 25.04 -6.85
CA PRO A 8 -11.03 25.34 -7.56
C PRO A 8 -9.84 24.88 -6.72
N GLN A 9 -8.89 24.14 -7.33
CA GLN A 9 -7.69 23.67 -6.64
C GLN A 9 -6.94 24.84 -6.00
N GLN A 10 -6.69 24.75 -4.70
CA GLN A 10 -5.97 25.75 -3.94
C GLN A 10 -4.50 25.34 -3.80
N TYR A 11 -3.60 26.30 -3.97
CA TYR A 11 -2.16 26.08 -3.90
C TYR A 11 -1.53 26.97 -2.84
N VAL A 12 -0.54 26.43 -2.13
CA VAL A 12 0.41 27.23 -1.36
C VAL A 12 1.52 27.65 -2.31
N VAL A 13 1.84 28.94 -2.34
CA VAL A 13 2.91 29.51 -3.16
C VAL A 13 4.03 30.07 -2.28
N ASP A 14 5.26 30.03 -2.78
CA ASP A 14 6.40 30.68 -2.14
C ASP A 14 6.41 32.20 -2.41
N ALA A 15 7.43 32.88 -1.89
CA ALA A 15 7.61 34.33 -2.04
C ALA A 15 7.79 34.79 -3.49
N HIS A 16 8.11 33.88 -4.41
CA HIS A 16 8.27 34.15 -5.84
C HIS A 16 7.01 33.75 -6.65
N GLY A 17 5.94 33.33 -5.98
CA GLY A 17 4.69 32.89 -6.61
C GLY A 17 4.75 31.47 -7.18
N LYS A 18 5.80 30.70 -6.90
CA LYS A 18 5.90 29.30 -7.33
C LYS A 18 5.08 28.41 -6.40
N ARG A 19 4.26 27.52 -6.97
CA ARG A 19 3.44 26.55 -6.22
C ARG A 19 4.36 25.53 -5.54
N VAL A 20 4.19 25.37 -4.23
CA VAL A 20 4.98 24.44 -3.40
C VAL A 20 4.13 23.36 -2.74
N ALA A 21 2.81 23.57 -2.59
CA ALA A 21 1.90 22.56 -2.10
C ALA A 21 0.48 22.75 -2.67
N VAL A 22 -0.35 21.71 -2.54
CA VAL A 22 -1.78 21.72 -2.87
C VAL A 22 -2.55 21.58 -1.56
N MET A 23 -3.57 22.41 -1.38
CA MET A 23 -4.47 22.30 -0.23
C MET A 23 -5.67 21.45 -0.62
N LEU A 24 -5.98 20.46 0.21
CA LEU A 24 -7.05 19.49 0.02
C LEU A 24 -7.97 19.54 1.22
N ASP A 25 -9.25 19.24 1.01
CA ASP A 25 -10.12 18.88 2.12
C ASP A 25 -9.71 17.51 2.70
N ILE A 26 -10.13 17.27 3.95
CA ILE A 26 -9.72 16.08 4.71
C ILE A 26 -10.14 14.80 3.99
N ALA A 27 -11.37 14.74 3.46
CA ALA A 27 -11.89 13.54 2.81
C ALA A 27 -11.09 13.20 1.54
N SER A 28 -10.73 14.20 0.73
CA SER A 28 -9.87 14.01 -0.43
C SER A 28 -8.46 13.53 -0.03
N CYS A 29 -7.91 14.06 1.07
CA CYS A 29 -6.60 13.62 1.58
C CYS A 29 -6.64 12.15 2.02
N GLU A 30 -7.64 11.76 2.82
CA GLU A 30 -7.82 10.39 3.30
C GLU A 30 -7.99 9.38 2.15
N GLN A 31 -8.80 9.71 1.14
CA GLN A 31 -8.97 8.86 -0.04
C GLN A 31 -7.67 8.65 -0.83
N LEU A 32 -6.85 9.70 -0.95
CA LEU A 32 -5.56 9.58 -1.64
C LEU A 32 -4.56 8.76 -0.83
N LEU A 33 -4.58 8.87 0.50
CA LEU A 33 -3.73 8.06 1.37
C LEU A 33 -4.11 6.58 1.30
N GLU A 34 -5.41 6.26 1.35
CA GLU A 34 -5.91 4.89 1.19
C GLU A 34 -5.51 4.30 -0.17
N ALA A 35 -5.76 5.04 -1.25
CA ALA A 35 -5.36 4.61 -2.60
C ALA A 35 -3.83 4.43 -2.74
N ALA A 36 -3.04 5.27 -2.05
CA ALA A 36 -1.58 5.13 -2.05
C ALA A 36 -1.12 3.87 -1.31
N ASP A 37 -1.76 3.53 -0.19
CA ASP A 37 -1.47 2.31 0.58
C ASP A 37 -1.82 1.04 -0.21
N GLU A 38 -3.00 1.02 -0.84
CA GLU A 38 -3.41 -0.07 -1.75
C GLU A 38 -2.44 -0.24 -2.92
N ALA A 39 -2.03 0.87 -3.56
CA ALA A 39 -1.04 0.83 -4.62
C ALA A 39 0.33 0.34 -4.12
N GLY A 40 0.69 0.64 -2.87
CA GLY A 40 1.87 0.11 -2.19
C GLY A 40 1.79 -1.42 -2.06
N CYS A 41 0.65 -1.95 -1.61
CA CYS A 41 0.42 -3.40 -1.51
C CYS A 41 0.58 -4.12 -2.85
N VAL A 42 0.00 -3.58 -3.92
CA VAL A 42 0.11 -4.15 -5.28
C VAL A 42 1.57 -4.18 -5.73
N ARG A 43 2.30 -3.07 -5.57
CA ARG A 43 3.73 -3.01 -5.94
C ARG A 43 4.58 -4.00 -5.15
N ALA A 44 4.32 -4.14 -3.85
CA ALA A 44 5.02 -5.10 -3.01
C ALA A 44 4.74 -6.54 -3.45
N TYR A 45 3.50 -6.86 -3.79
CA TYR A 45 3.13 -8.16 -4.35
C TYR A 45 3.83 -8.41 -5.68
N ASP A 46 3.78 -7.46 -6.62
CA ASP A 46 4.42 -7.61 -7.94
C ASP A 46 5.94 -7.83 -7.82
N ALA A 47 6.59 -7.15 -6.88
CA ALA A 47 8.00 -7.33 -6.59
C ALA A 47 8.32 -8.70 -5.96
N ALA A 48 7.46 -9.18 -5.05
CA ALA A 48 7.67 -10.43 -4.33
C ALA A 48 7.33 -11.67 -5.17
N LYS A 49 6.28 -11.58 -6.00
CA LYS A 49 5.73 -12.69 -6.79
C LYS A 49 6.76 -13.51 -7.56
N PRO A 50 7.68 -12.94 -8.37
CA PRO A 50 8.63 -13.76 -9.14
C PRO A 50 9.58 -14.56 -8.25
N VAL A 51 9.99 -14.01 -7.11
CA VAL A 51 10.86 -14.70 -6.14
C VAL A 51 10.08 -15.84 -5.48
N VAL A 52 8.89 -15.55 -4.95
CA VAL A 52 8.04 -16.56 -4.30
C VAL A 52 7.67 -17.69 -5.27
N GLU A 53 7.37 -17.38 -6.54
CA GLU A 53 7.11 -18.41 -7.55
C GLU A 53 8.32 -19.30 -7.85
N ALA A 54 9.54 -18.77 -7.74
CA ALA A 54 10.76 -19.56 -7.87
C ALA A 54 10.97 -20.48 -6.65
N GLU A 55 10.82 -19.94 -5.43
CA GLU A 55 10.90 -20.68 -4.17
C GLU A 55 9.88 -21.84 -4.12
N LEU A 56 8.65 -21.58 -4.57
CA LEU A 56 7.62 -22.62 -4.64
C LEU A 56 7.99 -23.75 -5.60
N LYS A 57 8.64 -23.44 -6.74
CA LYS A 57 9.09 -24.46 -7.71
C LYS A 57 10.27 -25.28 -7.20
N THR A 58 11.15 -24.68 -6.40
CA THR A 58 12.30 -25.37 -5.78
C THR A 58 11.92 -26.14 -4.51
N GLY A 59 10.69 -25.97 -4.02
CA GLY A 59 10.21 -26.62 -2.81
C GLY A 59 10.61 -25.89 -1.52
N GLU A 60 11.04 -24.63 -1.62
CA GLU A 60 11.40 -23.76 -0.50
C GLU A 60 10.14 -23.18 0.17
N PHE A 61 9.28 -24.05 0.66
CA PHE A 61 8.10 -23.69 1.44
C PHE A 61 7.86 -24.68 2.58
N THR A 62 7.06 -24.27 3.55
CA THR A 62 6.52 -25.18 4.57
C THR A 62 5.01 -25.13 4.56
N THR A 63 4.38 -26.26 4.85
CA THR A 63 2.93 -26.31 4.97
C THR A 63 2.47 -25.78 6.32
N LEU A 64 1.22 -25.30 6.39
CA LEU A 64 0.63 -24.85 7.65
C LEU A 64 0.66 -25.95 8.73
N GLN A 65 0.53 -27.22 8.33
CA GLN A 65 0.58 -28.35 9.24
C GLN A 65 1.99 -28.57 9.82
N GLU A 66 3.02 -28.51 8.99
CA GLU A 66 4.42 -28.58 9.41
C GLU A 66 4.76 -27.43 10.37
N TYR A 67 4.40 -26.20 10.02
CA TYR A 67 4.60 -25.04 10.87
C TYR A 67 3.93 -25.20 12.25
N LYS A 68 2.65 -25.60 12.28
CA LYS A 68 1.91 -25.83 13.54
C LYS A 68 2.58 -26.91 14.40
N THR A 69 3.05 -27.98 13.76
CA THR A 69 3.70 -29.12 14.45
C THR A 69 5.05 -28.69 15.03
N ALA A 70 5.87 -27.99 14.25
CA ALA A 70 7.16 -27.45 14.69
C ALA A 70 6.98 -26.47 15.87
N ARG A 71 5.99 -25.58 15.78
CA ARG A 71 5.68 -24.62 16.84
C ARG A 71 5.17 -25.27 18.13
N ALA A 72 4.38 -26.35 18.03
CA ALA A 72 3.94 -27.11 19.19
C ALA A 72 5.11 -27.83 19.88
N ARG A 73 6.07 -28.33 19.09
CA ARG A 73 7.30 -28.96 19.61
C ARG A 73 8.22 -27.96 20.32
N ALA A 74 8.37 -26.74 19.80
CA ALA A 74 9.22 -25.71 20.39
C ALA A 74 8.70 -25.12 21.71
N ARG A 75 7.44 -25.39 22.08
CA ARG A 75 6.81 -24.93 23.33
C ARG A 75 6.87 -25.97 24.46
N ARG A 76 7.41 -27.16 24.20
CA ARG A 76 7.62 -28.24 25.16
C ARG A 76 9.09 -28.31 25.53
#